data_AF-A0AAU3F5W2-F1
#
_entry.id   AF-A0AAU3F5W2-F1
#
_cell.length_a   1.000
_cell.length_b   1.000
_cell.length_c   1.000
_cell.angle_alpha   90.00
_cell.angle_beta   90.00
_cell.angle_gamma   90.00
#
_symmetry.space_group_name_H-M   'P 1'
#
loop_
_entity.id
_entity.type
_entity.pdbx_description
1 polymer ?
#
loop_
_entity_poly.entity_id
_entity_poly.type
_entity_poly.pdbx_seq_one_letter_code
_entity_poly.pdbx_strand_id
1 'polypeptide(L)'
;MVAGEVQQERGREGAYFAQAWLESTTRVSAPWIVYEASHMTTLTLLNGKHESWDVAGYFENDKKNLFYAEIKAYTSDSQGPKYREYLTDCYSATAKMIKDGVDRECEFMWITWHPFSMGAWTKLCNAEIIQEAVADYPEKLGGEEYDPEIGKLLAERLWLIVLSERQEELMMKREYLGHIRSLITRGA
;
A
#
# COMPACT_ATOMS: atom_id res chain seq x y z
N MET A 1 12.31 -24.75 12.92
CA MET A 1 11.43 -23.59 12.66
C MET A 1 10.12 -24.10 12.12
N VAL A 2 9.02 -23.67 12.73
CA VAL A 2 7.65 -24.04 12.34
C VAL A 2 7.29 -23.24 11.08
N ALA A 3 6.53 -23.82 10.14
CA ALA A 3 6.20 -23.17 8.86
C ALA A 3 5.61 -21.76 8.99
N GLY A 4 4.85 -21.49 10.06
CA GLY A 4 4.30 -20.17 10.37
C GLY A 4 5.36 -19.13 10.73
N GLU A 5 6.41 -19.52 11.47
CA GLU A 5 7.53 -18.62 11.83
C GLU A 5 8.31 -18.21 10.58
N VAL A 6 8.53 -19.15 9.66
CA VAL A 6 9.22 -18.89 8.39
C VAL A 6 8.43 -17.92 7.51
N GLN A 7 7.10 -18.06 7.47
CA GLN A 7 6.24 -17.17 6.70
C GLN A 7 6.20 -15.75 7.30
N GLN A 8 6.15 -15.65 8.64
CA GLN A 8 6.20 -14.35 9.32
C GLN A 8 7.53 -13.64 9.09
N GLU A 9 8.65 -14.36 9.23
CA GLU A 9 9.98 -13.81 8.99
C GLU A 9 10.13 -13.31 7.54
N ARG A 10 9.67 -14.11 6.57
CA ARG A 10 9.67 -13.72 5.16
C ARG A 10 8.81 -12.48 4.88
N GLY A 11 7.66 -12.36 5.54
CA GLY A 11 6.83 -11.15 5.45
C GLY A 11 7.58 -9.93 5.97
N ARG A 12 8.26 -10.08 7.12
CA ARG A 12 9.08 -9.04 7.72
C ARG A 12 10.23 -8.59 6.81
N GLU A 13 11.02 -9.54 6.29
CA GLU A 13 12.11 -9.26 5.35
C GLU A 13 11.59 -8.55 4.09
N GLY A 14 10.45 -9.01 3.55
CA GLY A 14 9.79 -8.37 2.40
C GLY A 14 9.40 -6.92 2.68
N ALA A 15 8.85 -6.61 3.86
CA ALA A 15 8.47 -5.24 4.23
C ALA A 15 9.70 -4.31 4.29
N TYR A 16 10.80 -4.76 4.91
CA TYR A 16 12.04 -3.97 4.95
C TYR A 16 12.66 -3.79 3.56
N PHE A 17 12.59 -4.82 2.70
CA PHE A 17 13.06 -4.69 1.31
C PHE A 17 12.23 -3.65 0.55
N ALA A 18 10.90 -3.77 0.60
CA ALA A 18 10.02 -2.84 -0.10
C ALA A 18 10.20 -1.41 0.41
N GLN A 19 10.38 -1.22 1.73
CA GLN A 19 10.75 0.06 2.31
C GLN A 19 12.05 0.60 1.71
N ALA A 20 13.12 -0.19 1.73
CA ALA A 20 14.41 0.22 1.17
C ALA A 20 14.32 0.55 -0.33
N TRP A 21 13.55 -0.24 -1.09
CA TRP A 21 13.30 0.00 -2.50
C TRP A 21 12.55 1.30 -2.73
N LEU A 22 11.45 1.53 -2.00
CA LEU A 22 10.67 2.77 -2.04
C LEU A 22 11.57 3.98 -1.76
N GLU A 23 12.35 3.93 -0.68
CA GLU A 23 13.29 5.00 -0.32
C GLU A 23 14.37 5.23 -1.37
N SER A 24 14.83 4.17 -2.04
CA SER A 24 15.86 4.25 -3.08
C SER A 24 15.41 5.07 -4.30
N THR A 25 14.09 5.20 -4.52
CA THR A 25 13.55 6.04 -5.59
C THR A 25 13.77 7.53 -5.36
N THR A 26 14.09 7.95 -4.13
CA THR A 26 14.11 9.36 -3.66
C THR A 26 12.76 10.09 -3.78
N ARG A 27 11.71 9.43 -4.25
CA ARG A 27 10.36 10.01 -4.44
C ARG A 27 9.50 9.93 -3.20
N VAL A 28 9.87 9.09 -2.24
CA VAL A 28 9.12 8.90 -1.00
C VAL A 28 10.06 8.82 0.21
N SER A 29 9.50 9.14 1.36
CA SER A 29 10.04 8.82 2.68
C SER A 29 9.11 7.81 3.33
N ALA A 30 9.66 6.66 3.74
CA ALA A 30 8.91 5.53 4.30
C ALA A 30 9.32 5.24 5.76
N PRO A 31 9.14 6.18 6.70
CA PRO A 31 9.70 6.06 8.05
C PRO A 31 8.95 5.07 8.95
N TRP A 32 7.78 4.56 8.55
CA TRP A 32 6.94 3.73 9.40
C TRP A 32 6.77 2.33 8.84
N ILE A 33 7.18 1.33 9.62
CA ILE A 33 6.90 -0.09 9.39
C ILE A 33 6.00 -0.59 10.52
N VAL A 34 5.04 -1.46 10.20
CA VAL A 34 4.05 -1.98 11.16
C VAL A 34 4.70 -2.64 12.39
N TYR A 35 5.84 -3.30 12.22
CA TYR A 35 6.59 -3.97 13.30
C TYR A 35 7.21 -3.01 14.31
N GLU A 36 7.35 -1.73 13.98
CA GLU A 36 7.99 -0.71 14.81
C GLU A 36 7.01 0.40 15.21
N ALA A 37 6.08 0.74 14.32
CA ALA A 37 5.18 1.89 14.43
C ALA A 37 3.78 1.59 13.91
N SER A 38 3.16 0.49 14.35
CA SER A 38 1.83 0.06 13.89
C SER A 38 0.76 1.15 13.93
N HIS A 39 0.75 2.00 14.96
CA HIS A 39 -0.18 3.13 15.06
C HIS A 39 -0.07 4.15 13.92
N MET A 40 1.11 4.28 13.28
CA MET A 40 1.32 5.14 12.12
C MET A 40 0.90 4.47 10.82
N THR A 41 0.84 3.13 10.78
CA THR A 41 0.46 2.36 9.59
C THR A 41 -0.99 1.89 9.62
N THR A 42 -1.77 2.31 10.63
CA THR A 42 -3.14 1.83 10.85
C THR A 42 -4.17 2.90 10.53
N LEU A 43 -5.20 2.55 9.75
CA LEU A 43 -6.35 3.41 9.47
C LEU A 43 -7.63 2.83 10.07
N THR A 44 -8.60 3.71 10.33
CA THR A 44 -9.95 3.32 10.73
C THR A 44 -10.82 3.16 9.50
N LEU A 45 -11.56 2.06 9.45
CA LEU A 45 -12.51 1.73 8.39
C LEU A 45 -13.92 2.27 8.72
N LEU A 46 -14.83 2.25 7.73
CA LEU A 46 -16.24 2.65 7.91
C LEU A 46 -16.94 1.87 9.02
N ASN A 47 -16.65 0.57 9.15
CA ASN A 47 -17.20 -0.28 10.21
C ASN A 47 -16.60 -0.03 11.61
N GLY A 48 -15.74 0.98 11.75
CA GLY A 48 -15.07 1.34 13.00
C GLY A 48 -13.92 0.42 13.41
N LYS A 49 -13.64 -0.64 12.63
CA LYS A 49 -12.44 -1.47 12.85
C LYS A 49 -11.19 -0.75 12.35
N HIS A 50 -10.06 -1.26 12.77
CA HIS A 50 -8.74 -0.78 12.38
C HIS A 50 -8.07 -1.81 11.49
N GLU A 51 -7.47 -1.34 10.40
CA GLU A 51 -6.65 -2.16 9.51
C GLU A 51 -5.25 -1.57 9.44
N SER A 52 -4.23 -2.42 9.41
CA SER A 52 -2.83 -2.01 9.39
C SER A 52 -2.19 -2.41 8.06
N TRP A 53 -1.48 -1.46 7.47
CA TRP A 53 -0.60 -1.72 6.32
C TRP A 53 0.82 -1.99 6.80
N ASP A 54 1.59 -2.73 6.02
CA ASP A 54 2.96 -3.12 6.38
C ASP A 54 3.92 -1.93 6.46
N VAL A 55 3.80 -0.96 5.53
CA VAL A 55 4.65 0.24 5.45
C VAL A 55 3.78 1.48 5.24
N ALA A 56 4.13 2.60 5.86
CA ALA A 56 3.52 3.89 5.59
C ALA A 56 4.57 5.01 5.47
N GLY A 57 4.19 6.08 4.81
CA GLY A 57 5.07 7.23 4.61
C GLY A 57 4.40 8.36 3.86
N TYR A 58 5.21 9.15 3.18
CA TYR A 58 4.73 10.24 2.35
C TYR A 58 5.61 10.44 1.11
N PHE A 59 5.02 10.99 0.06
CA PHE A 59 5.75 11.41 -1.13
C PHE A 59 6.62 12.63 -0.84
N GLU A 60 7.82 12.70 -1.41
CA GLU A 60 8.71 13.87 -1.33
C GLU A 60 8.44 14.86 -2.48
N ASN A 61 7.16 15.06 -2.80
CA ASN A 61 6.68 16.08 -3.73
C ASN A 61 6.10 17.29 -2.95
N ASP A 62 5.67 18.33 -3.66
CA ASP A 62 5.18 19.56 -3.04
C ASP A 62 4.01 19.36 -2.05
N LYS A 63 3.16 18.36 -2.31
CA LYS A 63 1.96 18.10 -1.49
C LYS A 63 2.21 17.17 -0.30
N LYS A 64 3.28 16.38 -0.34
CA LYS A 64 3.61 15.36 0.66
C LYS A 64 2.45 14.41 1.00
N ASN A 65 1.74 13.94 -0.03
CA ASN A 65 0.65 12.98 0.12
C ASN A 65 1.11 11.76 0.92
N LEU A 66 0.28 11.32 1.86
CA LEU A 66 0.53 10.10 2.62
C LEU A 66 0.40 8.88 1.71
N PHE A 67 1.13 7.81 2.01
CA PHE A 67 0.88 6.51 1.39
C PHE A 67 0.88 5.38 2.43
N TYR A 68 0.14 4.33 2.10
CA TYR A 68 0.07 3.08 2.86
C TYR A 68 0.31 1.92 1.91
N ALA A 69 1.26 1.05 2.24
CA ALA A 69 1.71 -0.03 1.39
C ALA A 69 1.52 -1.39 2.07
N GLU A 70 0.87 -2.30 1.35
CA GLU A 70 0.70 -3.70 1.72
C GLU A 70 1.72 -4.56 0.95
N ILE A 71 2.52 -5.34 1.68
CA ILE A 71 3.60 -6.15 1.13
C ILE A 71 3.23 -7.63 1.12
N LYS A 72 3.12 -8.17 -0.08
CA LYS A 72 2.89 -9.60 -0.30
C LYS A 72 4.11 -10.28 -0.92
N ALA A 73 5.07 -10.64 -0.08
CA ALA A 73 6.28 -11.40 -0.46
C ALA A 73 5.99 -12.90 -0.76
N TYR A 74 4.93 -13.21 -1.53
CA TYR A 74 4.58 -14.58 -1.93
C TYR A 74 5.38 -15.05 -3.14
N THR A 75 5.53 -16.38 -3.25
CA THR A 75 6.01 -17.08 -4.45
C THR A 75 4.89 -17.63 -5.33
N SER A 76 3.62 -17.38 -5.01
CA SER A 76 2.47 -17.95 -5.72
C SER A 76 1.46 -16.88 -6.15
N ASP A 77 0.63 -17.26 -7.12
CA ASP A 77 -0.41 -16.47 -7.76
C ASP A 77 -1.72 -16.37 -6.95
N SER A 78 -1.81 -17.05 -5.79
CA SER A 78 -2.97 -17.10 -4.88
C SER A 78 -3.27 -15.79 -4.13
N GLN A 79 -2.98 -14.65 -4.75
CA GLN A 79 -3.12 -13.30 -4.18
C GLN A 79 -4.46 -12.64 -4.50
N GLY A 80 -5.18 -13.10 -5.53
CA GLY A 80 -6.43 -12.49 -6.01
C GLY A 80 -7.46 -12.17 -4.91
N PRO A 81 -7.86 -13.13 -4.06
CA PRO A 81 -8.79 -12.87 -2.97
C PRO A 81 -8.27 -11.84 -1.96
N LYS A 82 -6.98 -11.94 -1.57
CA LYS A 82 -6.35 -10.98 -0.64
C LYS A 82 -6.27 -9.58 -1.22
N TYR A 83 -6.08 -9.47 -2.53
CA TYR A 83 -6.06 -8.19 -3.21
C TYR A 83 -7.46 -7.55 -3.22
N ARG A 84 -8.53 -8.32 -3.45
CA ARG A 84 -9.91 -7.82 -3.36
C ARG A 84 -10.27 -7.38 -1.94
N GLU A 85 -9.85 -8.14 -0.93
CA GLU A 85 -10.00 -7.72 0.46
C GLU A 85 -9.29 -6.38 0.72
N TYR A 86 -8.05 -6.24 0.27
CA TYR A 86 -7.27 -4.99 0.36
C TYR A 86 -7.92 -3.82 -0.36
N LEU A 87 -8.49 -4.01 -1.56
CA LEU A 87 -9.23 -2.94 -2.26
C LEU A 87 -10.41 -2.45 -1.42
N THR A 88 -11.08 -3.36 -0.73
CA THR A 88 -12.19 -3.01 0.16
C THR A 88 -11.70 -2.25 1.40
N ASP A 89 -10.56 -2.62 1.98
CA ASP A 89 -9.96 -1.89 3.09
C ASP A 89 -9.57 -0.45 2.68
N CYS A 90 -8.95 -0.30 1.51
CA CYS A 90 -8.58 1.01 0.97
C CYS A 90 -9.82 1.87 0.71
N TYR A 91 -10.88 1.29 0.14
CA TYR A 91 -12.16 1.96 -0.08
C TYR A 91 -12.77 2.41 1.25
N SER A 92 -12.88 1.49 2.20
CA SER A 92 -13.52 1.76 3.49
C SER A 92 -12.74 2.81 4.30
N ALA A 93 -11.40 2.76 4.28
CA ALA A 93 -10.57 3.80 4.89
C ALA A 93 -10.78 5.17 4.22
N THR A 94 -10.80 5.21 2.88
CA THR A 94 -11.01 6.46 2.11
C THR A 94 -12.38 7.07 2.39
N ALA A 95 -13.42 6.24 2.32
CA ALA A 95 -14.78 6.67 2.60
C ALA A 95 -14.94 7.13 4.06
N LYS A 96 -14.29 6.47 5.01
CA LYS A 96 -14.29 6.89 6.42
C LYS A 96 -13.65 8.27 6.59
N MET A 97 -12.51 8.52 5.96
CA MET A 97 -11.83 9.82 6.00
C MET A 97 -12.71 10.94 5.41
N ILE A 98 -13.33 10.70 4.25
CA ILE A 98 -14.26 11.64 3.62
C ILE A 98 -15.48 11.89 4.52
N LYS A 99 -16.07 10.85 5.09
CA LYS A 99 -17.21 10.93 6.01
C LYS A 99 -16.89 11.73 7.28
N ASP A 100 -15.66 11.61 7.79
CA ASP A 100 -15.18 12.40 8.92
C ASP A 100 -14.86 13.87 8.54
N GLY A 101 -15.04 14.24 7.27
CA GLY A 101 -14.88 15.60 6.76
C GLY A 101 -13.46 15.96 6.34
N VAL A 102 -12.53 14.99 6.29
CA VAL A 102 -11.13 15.24 5.89
C VAL A 102 -10.64 14.13 4.97
N ASP A 103 -10.61 14.38 3.68
CA ASP A 103 -9.86 13.54 2.75
C ASP A 103 -8.36 13.83 2.87
N ARG A 104 -7.59 12.84 3.32
CA ARG A 104 -6.13 12.96 3.49
C ARG A 104 -5.35 12.76 2.20
N GLU A 105 -6.05 12.52 1.08
CA GLU A 105 -5.45 12.26 -0.24
C GLU A 105 -4.41 11.13 -0.19
N CYS A 106 -4.67 10.08 0.60
CA CYS A 106 -3.75 8.96 0.79
C CYS A 106 -3.67 8.10 -0.47
N GLU A 107 -2.44 7.72 -0.83
CA GLU A 107 -2.13 6.74 -1.86
C GLU A 107 -2.04 5.33 -1.23
N PHE A 108 -2.43 4.30 -1.97
CA PHE A 108 -2.43 2.91 -1.49
C PHE A 108 -1.62 2.03 -2.44
N MET A 109 -0.60 1.35 -1.91
CA MET A 109 0.31 0.53 -2.71
C MET A 109 0.19 -0.95 -2.38
N TRP A 110 -0.04 -1.79 -3.39
CA TRP A 110 0.14 -3.23 -3.28
C TRP A 110 1.48 -3.61 -3.90
N ILE A 111 2.39 -4.13 -3.08
CA ILE A 111 3.74 -4.50 -3.50
C ILE A 111 3.91 -6.01 -3.37
N THR A 112 4.27 -6.67 -4.46
CA THR A 112 4.41 -8.14 -4.51
C THR A 112 5.63 -8.57 -5.31
N TRP A 113 6.11 -9.80 -5.10
CA TRP A 113 7.20 -10.39 -5.89
C TRP A 113 6.71 -11.33 -6.98
N HIS A 114 5.40 -11.55 -7.04
CA HIS A 114 4.82 -12.46 -8.01
C HIS A 114 3.60 -11.80 -8.64
N PRO A 115 3.58 -11.64 -9.98
CA PRO A 115 2.41 -11.11 -10.66
C PRO A 115 1.23 -12.07 -10.49
N PHE A 116 0.01 -11.56 -10.45
CA PHE A 116 -1.19 -12.35 -10.20
C PHE A 116 -2.33 -11.83 -11.06
N SER A 117 -3.38 -12.64 -11.25
CA SER A 117 -4.55 -12.25 -12.04
C SER A 117 -4.18 -11.71 -13.44
N MET A 118 -3.23 -12.35 -14.14
CA MET A 118 -2.64 -11.84 -15.38
C MET A 118 -3.66 -11.50 -16.47
N GLY A 119 -4.76 -12.24 -16.57
CA GLY A 119 -5.84 -11.96 -17.52
C GLY A 119 -6.62 -10.67 -17.25
N ALA A 120 -6.50 -10.11 -16.03
CA ALA A 120 -7.15 -8.89 -15.59
C ALA A 120 -6.15 -7.81 -15.13
N TRP A 121 -4.85 -7.99 -15.37
CA TRP A 121 -3.77 -7.15 -14.80
C TRP A 121 -4.00 -5.65 -14.97
N THR A 122 -4.38 -5.23 -16.18
CA THR A 122 -4.61 -3.81 -16.53
C THR A 122 -5.88 -3.22 -15.91
N LYS A 123 -6.71 -4.06 -15.27
CA LYS A 123 -7.98 -3.66 -14.64
C LYS A 123 -7.90 -3.66 -13.12
N LEU A 124 -6.82 -4.16 -12.53
CA LEU A 124 -6.72 -4.41 -11.09
C LEU A 124 -6.92 -3.14 -10.25
N CYS A 125 -6.54 -1.97 -10.77
CA CYS A 125 -6.75 -0.68 -10.12
C CYS A 125 -8.03 0.05 -10.58
N ASN A 126 -8.91 -0.56 -11.39
CA ASN A 126 -10.07 0.14 -11.93
C ASN A 126 -11.24 0.21 -10.93
N ALA A 127 -12.08 1.23 -11.09
CA ALA A 127 -13.29 1.43 -10.28
C ALA A 127 -14.25 0.23 -10.33
N GLU A 128 -14.36 -0.47 -11.47
CA GLU A 128 -15.22 -1.64 -11.58
C GLU A 128 -14.73 -2.78 -10.67
N ILE A 129 -13.42 -3.05 -10.66
CA ILE A 129 -12.83 -4.10 -9.81
C ILE A 129 -12.92 -3.73 -8.33
N ILE A 130 -12.79 -2.45 -7.99
CA ILE A 130 -13.02 -1.96 -6.62
C ILE A 130 -14.47 -2.22 -6.20
N GLN A 131 -15.45 -1.86 -7.04
CA GLN A 131 -16.86 -2.08 -6.75
C GLN A 131 -17.17 -3.55 -6.52
N GLU A 132 -16.68 -4.42 -7.40
CA GLU A 132 -16.84 -5.86 -7.25
C GLU A 132 -16.19 -6.37 -5.96
N ALA A 133 -14.99 -5.90 -5.64
CA ALA A 133 -14.29 -6.28 -4.42
C ALA A 133 -15.07 -5.85 -3.16
N VAL A 134 -15.58 -4.62 -3.13
CA VAL A 134 -16.41 -4.12 -2.03
C VAL A 134 -17.67 -4.97 -1.86
N ALA A 135 -18.27 -5.44 -2.95
CA ALA A 135 -19.45 -6.31 -2.90
C ALA A 135 -19.16 -7.69 -2.28
N ASP A 136 -17.91 -8.16 -2.30
CA ASP A 136 -17.52 -9.43 -1.66
C ASP A 136 -17.39 -9.28 -0.13
N TYR A 137 -17.16 -8.07 0.37
CA TYR A 137 -16.88 -7.78 1.80
C TYR A 137 -17.75 -6.62 2.34
N PRO A 138 -19.09 -6.69 2.23
CA PRO A 138 -19.98 -5.60 2.63
C PRO A 138 -19.91 -5.25 4.12
N GLU A 139 -19.46 -6.18 4.98
CA GLU A 139 -19.25 -5.93 6.40
C GLU A 139 -18.16 -4.88 6.69
N LYS A 140 -17.29 -4.58 5.73
CA LYS A 140 -16.28 -3.52 5.84
C LYS A 140 -16.85 -2.12 5.68
N LEU A 141 -18.06 -1.98 5.14
CA LEU A 141 -18.74 -0.68 4.96
C LEU A 141 -19.51 -0.22 6.21
N GLY A 142 -19.67 -1.07 7.23
CA GLY A 142 -20.34 -0.66 8.47
C GLY A 142 -21.81 -0.31 8.30
N GLY A 143 -22.47 -0.83 7.27
CA GLY A 143 -23.86 -0.53 6.93
C GLY A 143 -24.05 0.64 5.95
N GLU A 144 -22.97 1.29 5.53
CA GLU A 144 -23.01 2.29 4.46
C GLU A 144 -23.15 1.62 3.08
N GLU A 145 -23.64 2.39 2.11
CA GLU A 145 -23.70 1.96 0.70
C GLU A 145 -22.43 2.33 -0.05
N TYR A 146 -22.12 1.59 -1.11
CA TYR A 146 -21.01 1.92 -1.99
C TYR A 146 -21.30 3.18 -2.81
N ASP A 147 -20.50 4.22 -2.60
CA ASP A 147 -20.41 5.42 -3.44
C ASP A 147 -19.44 5.20 -4.62
N PRO A 148 -19.92 5.24 -5.88
CA PRO A 148 -19.10 5.09 -7.08
C PRO A 148 -18.05 6.20 -7.28
N GLU A 149 -18.29 7.42 -6.80
CA GLU A 149 -17.33 8.52 -6.96
C GLU A 149 -16.10 8.31 -6.06
N ILE A 150 -16.29 7.75 -4.86
CA ILE A 150 -15.17 7.32 -4.01
C ILE A 150 -14.40 6.18 -4.67
N GLY A 151 -15.09 5.26 -5.33
CA GLY A 151 -14.45 4.17 -6.08
C GLY A 151 -13.56 4.66 -7.22
N LYS A 152 -14.03 5.65 -7.99
CA LYS A 152 -13.24 6.31 -9.04
C LYS A 152 -12.04 7.06 -8.46
N LEU A 153 -12.25 7.80 -7.37
CA LEU A 153 -11.18 8.51 -6.68
C LEU A 153 -10.10 7.55 -6.17
N LEU A 154 -10.50 6.43 -5.57
CA LEU A 154 -9.56 5.42 -5.10
C LEU A 154 -8.78 4.78 -6.26
N ALA A 155 -9.42 4.53 -7.41
CA ALA A 155 -8.75 3.98 -8.59
C ALA A 155 -7.53 4.82 -9.01
N GLU A 156 -7.61 6.15 -8.88
CA GLU A 156 -6.52 7.09 -9.18
C GLU A 156 -5.40 7.08 -8.14
N ARG A 157 -5.65 6.52 -6.94
CA ARG A 157 -4.73 6.48 -5.79
C ARG A 157 -4.07 5.12 -5.56
N LEU A 158 -4.36 4.15 -6.42
CA LEU A 158 -3.87 2.78 -6.29
C LEU A 158 -2.60 2.56 -7.10
N TRP A 159 -1.60 2.00 -6.43
CA TRP A 159 -0.35 1.55 -7.03
C TRP A 159 -0.28 0.04 -6.95
N LEU A 160 0.06 -0.60 -8.08
CA LEU A 160 0.35 -2.02 -8.15
C LEU A 160 1.78 -2.21 -8.62
N ILE A 161 2.64 -2.70 -7.74
CA ILE A 161 4.08 -2.79 -7.96
C ILE A 161 4.50 -4.25 -7.85
N VAL A 162 5.16 -4.75 -8.90
CA VAL A 162 5.80 -6.06 -8.89
C VAL A 162 7.30 -5.87 -8.78
N LEU A 163 7.86 -6.36 -7.69
CA LEU A 163 9.29 -6.37 -7.44
C LEU A 163 9.93 -7.70 -7.84
N SER A 164 11.24 -7.69 -7.96
CA SER A 164 12.08 -8.87 -8.09
C SER A 164 13.32 -8.71 -7.22
N GLU A 165 13.89 -9.81 -6.73
CA GLU A 165 15.13 -9.78 -5.92
C GLU A 165 16.28 -9.09 -6.67
N ARG A 166 16.32 -9.21 -8.00
CA ARG A 166 17.33 -8.55 -8.86
C ARG A 166 17.29 -7.02 -8.78
N GLN A 167 16.14 -6.43 -8.44
CA GLN A 167 16.07 -4.97 -8.27
C GLN A 167 16.86 -4.48 -7.07
N GLU A 168 17.27 -5.35 -6.14
CA GLU A 168 18.18 -4.99 -5.05
C GLU A 168 19.49 -4.42 -5.59
N GLU A 169 20.03 -5.03 -6.65
CA GLU A 169 21.26 -4.61 -7.31
C GLU A 169 21.14 -3.23 -7.98
N LEU A 170 19.91 -2.77 -8.25
CA LEU A 170 19.61 -1.46 -8.83
C LEU A 170 19.36 -0.39 -7.77
N MET A 171 19.15 -0.77 -6.51
CA MET A 171 18.90 0.19 -5.45
C MET A 171 20.16 1.00 -5.16
N MET A 172 19.96 2.30 -5.02
CA MET A 172 21.03 3.17 -4.59
C MET A 172 21.44 2.83 -3.16
N LYS A 173 22.75 2.72 -2.92
CA LYS A 173 23.29 2.54 -1.56
C LYS A 173 22.83 3.68 -0.65
N ARG A 174 22.48 3.33 0.59
CA ARG A 174 22.03 4.29 1.61
C ARG A 174 22.95 5.49 1.80
N GLU A 175 24.27 5.28 1.69
CA GLU A 175 25.27 6.35 1.77
C GLU A 175 25.03 7.46 0.72
N TYR A 176 24.69 7.09 -0.51
CA TYR A 176 24.42 8.06 -1.58
C TYR A 176 23.03 8.70 -1.47
N LEU A 177 22.04 7.97 -0.96
CA LEU A 177 20.69 8.50 -0.76
C LEU A 177 20.67 9.71 0.17
N GLY A 178 21.46 9.68 1.25
CA GLY A 178 21.59 10.83 2.16
C GLY A 178 22.14 12.08 1.46
N HIS A 179 23.16 11.89 0.60
CA HIS A 179 23.71 12.98 -0.20
C HIS A 179 22.70 13.56 -1.19
N ILE A 180 22.00 12.70 -1.94
CA ILE A 180 21.02 13.16 -2.94
C ILE A 180 19.82 13.83 -2.27
N ARG A 181 19.27 13.24 -1.21
CA ARG A 181 18.18 13.87 -0.43
C ARG A 181 18.60 15.26 0.05
N SER A 182 19.85 15.42 0.53
CA SER A 182 20.35 16.72 0.95
C SER A 182 20.40 17.76 -0.18
N LEU A 183 20.65 17.36 -1.43
CA LEU A 183 20.63 18.26 -2.59
C LEU A 183 19.20 18.63 -2.99
N ILE A 184 18.27 17.66 -2.96
CA ILE A 184 16.85 17.90 -3.25
C ILE A 184 16.24 18.86 -2.22
N THR A 185 16.50 18.65 -0.92
CA THR A 185 15.93 19.47 0.15
C THR A 185 16.54 20.88 0.25
N ARG A 186 17.80 21.06 -0.18
CA ARG A 186 18.47 22.38 -0.11
C ARG A 186 18.10 23.33 -1.25
N GLY A 187 17.29 22.87 -2.21
CA GLY A 187 16.97 23.64 -3.41
C GLY A 187 18.14 23.62 -4.39
N ALA A 188 17.92 23.01 -5.56
CA ALA A 188 18.64 23.40 -6.76
C ALA A 188 18.09 24.76 -7.24
#